data_AF-A0A7C5GLZ3-F1
#
_entry.id   AF-A0A7C5GLZ3-F1
#
_cell.length_a   1.000
_cell.length_b   1.000
_cell.length_c   1.000
_cell.angle_alpha   90.00
_cell.angle_beta   90.00
_cell.angle_gamma   90.00
#
_symmetry.space_group_name_H-M   'P 1'
#
loop_
_entity.id
_entity.type
_entity.pdbx_description
1 polymer ?
#
loop_
_entity_poly.entity_id
_entity_poly.type
_entity_poly.pdbx_seq_one_letter_code
_entity_poly.pdbx_strand_id
1 'polypeptide(L)'
;EFMSVSPAASLPVLMEDGAVPIVGPLASLNFIEQRFSPSSVSGLVPADPALAAEMWRLLEWVLFKLNDEVTRYLLEEKIGKRERKNGAPDTGVLRAAKANLNEHLLYFDWILGSRTWTAGSEMSLSDFALAAHLSSLDYLGDMDWANAGATRDFYARMKSRPAFRPLLADRLAIIPPSANYANLDF
;
A
#
# COMPACT_ATOMS: atom_id res chain seq x y z
N GLU A 1 11.15 -21.01 13.07
CA GLU A 1 11.65 -20.99 11.69
C GLU A 1 11.56 -19.60 11.05
N PHE A 2 10.39 -18.95 11.03
CA PHE A 2 10.32 -17.57 10.49
C PHE A 2 11.14 -16.56 11.30
N MET A 3 11.06 -16.58 12.63
CA MET A 3 11.80 -15.65 13.51
C MET A 3 13.33 -15.79 13.43
N SER A 4 13.85 -16.94 12.99
CA SER A 4 15.29 -17.08 12.73
C SER A 4 15.74 -16.38 11.45
N VAL A 5 14.80 -16.08 10.55
CA VAL A 5 15.03 -15.30 9.32
C VAL A 5 14.69 -13.82 9.53
N SER A 6 13.55 -13.52 10.16
CA SER A 6 13.10 -12.17 10.51
C SER A 6 12.96 -12.03 12.03
N PRO A 7 14.03 -11.65 12.75
CA PRO A 7 14.00 -11.50 14.21
C PRO A 7 13.00 -10.43 14.69
N ALA A 8 12.71 -9.44 13.86
CA ALA A 8 11.72 -8.40 14.13
C ALA A 8 10.27 -8.83 13.86
N ALA A 9 10.04 -10.09 13.45
CA ALA A 9 8.75 -10.60 12.99
C ALA A 9 8.12 -9.77 11.86
N SER A 10 8.92 -9.03 11.11
CA SER A 10 8.46 -8.12 10.07
C SER A 10 8.44 -8.79 8.70
N LEU A 11 7.51 -8.31 7.88
CA LEU A 11 7.37 -8.65 6.48
C LEU A 11 7.62 -7.40 5.61
N PRO A 12 7.89 -7.55 4.31
CA PRO A 12 8.17 -8.81 3.62
C PRO A 12 9.58 -9.37 3.94
N VAL A 13 9.82 -10.62 3.56
CA VAL A 13 11.16 -11.20 3.49
C VAL A 13 11.41 -11.59 2.03
N LEU A 14 12.41 -10.98 1.40
CA LEU A 14 12.87 -11.31 0.06
C LEU A 14 14.04 -12.29 0.17
N MET A 15 13.94 -13.40 -0.56
CA MET A 15 14.94 -14.47 -0.61
C MET A 15 15.48 -14.58 -2.05
N GLU A 16 16.79 -14.48 -2.21
CA GLU A 16 17.49 -14.88 -3.43
C GLU A 16 18.32 -16.15 -3.16
N ASP A 17 18.49 -16.97 -4.19
CA ASP A 17 19.22 -18.24 -4.07
C ASP A 17 20.67 -18.01 -3.60
N GLY A 18 20.99 -18.59 -2.44
CA GLY A 18 22.33 -18.48 -1.83
C GLY A 18 22.65 -17.13 -1.18
N ALA A 19 21.69 -16.19 -1.14
CA ALA A 19 21.87 -14.88 -0.51
C ALA A 19 21.38 -14.84 0.94
N VAL A 20 21.86 -13.86 1.70
CA VAL A 20 21.32 -13.54 3.03
C VAL A 20 19.89 -12.99 2.86
N PRO A 21 18.92 -13.40 3.71
CA PRO A 21 17.56 -12.87 3.66
C PRO A 21 17.50 -11.35 3.77
N ILE A 22 16.70 -10.71 2.91
CA ILE A 22 16.47 -9.26 2.92
C ILE A 22 15.13 -9.00 3.62
N VAL A 23 15.18 -8.39 4.79
CA VAL A 23 14.01 -8.28 5.68
C VAL A 23 13.49 -6.85 5.73
N GLY A 24 12.19 -6.70 5.48
CA GLY A 24 11.46 -5.45 5.56
C GLY A 24 11.33 -4.70 4.23
N PRO A 25 10.36 -3.78 4.14
CA PRO A 25 10.00 -3.13 2.89
C PRO A 25 11.15 -2.26 2.35
N LEU A 26 11.76 -1.40 3.17
CA LEU A 26 12.82 -0.50 2.70
C LEU A 26 14.06 -1.24 2.20
N ALA A 27 14.48 -2.29 2.90
CA ALA A 27 15.61 -3.11 2.49
C ALA A 27 15.31 -3.82 1.16
N SER A 28 14.10 -4.38 1.02
CA SER A 28 13.66 -5.06 -0.19
C SER A 28 13.58 -4.10 -1.38
N LEU A 29 12.96 -2.93 -1.20
CA LEU A 29 12.83 -1.91 -2.25
C LEU A 29 14.20 -1.38 -2.69
N ASN A 30 15.08 -1.05 -1.74
CA ASN A 30 16.42 -0.59 -2.05
C ASN A 30 17.24 -1.66 -2.80
N PHE A 31 17.14 -2.92 -2.38
CA PHE A 31 17.81 -4.01 -3.08
C PHE A 31 17.30 -4.14 -4.52
N ILE A 32 15.98 -4.10 -4.73
CA ILE A 32 15.38 -4.19 -6.06
C ILE A 32 15.85 -3.04 -6.96
N GLU A 33 15.79 -1.80 -6.45
CA GLU A 33 16.27 -0.62 -7.17
C GLU A 33 17.76 -0.74 -7.54
N GLN A 34 18.63 -1.13 -6.60
CA GLN A 34 20.06 -1.24 -6.91
C GLN A 34 20.40 -2.39 -7.86
N ARG A 35 19.65 -3.49 -7.82
CA ARG A 35 20.01 -4.72 -8.53
C ARG A 35 19.40 -4.82 -9.93
N PHE A 36 18.18 -4.29 -10.10
CA PHE A 36 17.38 -4.47 -11.32
C PHE A 36 17.09 -3.16 -12.05
N SER A 37 17.27 -1.99 -11.42
CA SER A 37 17.14 -0.69 -12.10
C SER A 37 18.50 -0.16 -12.58
N PRO A 38 18.59 0.54 -13.73
CA PRO A 38 17.57 0.65 -14.77
C PRO A 38 17.64 -0.50 -15.80
N SER A 39 18.47 -1.52 -15.51
CA SER A 39 18.89 -2.53 -16.49
C SER A 39 17.80 -3.51 -16.90
N SER A 40 16.90 -3.85 -15.97
CA SER A 40 15.80 -4.81 -16.15
C SER A 40 14.42 -4.15 -16.02
N VAL A 41 14.31 -3.11 -15.19
CA VAL A 41 13.09 -2.31 -14.98
C VAL A 41 13.45 -0.84 -14.94
N SER A 42 12.49 0.05 -15.22
CA SER A 42 12.64 1.48 -14.96
C SER A 42 12.81 1.72 -13.46
N GLY A 43 13.69 2.63 -13.07
CA GLY A 43 13.84 3.05 -11.67
C GLY A 43 12.62 3.79 -11.17
N LEU A 44 12.23 3.52 -9.93
CA LEU A 44 11.11 4.18 -9.25
C LEU A 44 11.58 5.23 -8.24
N VAL A 45 12.89 5.45 -8.14
CA VAL A 45 13.49 6.58 -7.42
C VAL A 45 13.81 7.68 -8.43
N PRO A 46 13.20 8.88 -8.31
CA PRO A 46 13.51 10.01 -9.18
C PRO A 46 14.99 10.38 -9.16
N ALA A 47 15.55 10.76 -10.31
CA ALA A 47 16.94 11.20 -10.40
C ALA A 47 17.15 12.62 -9.84
N ASP A 48 16.13 13.48 -9.94
CA ASP A 48 16.16 14.81 -9.33
C ASP A 48 16.08 14.70 -7.78
N PRO A 49 17.04 15.29 -7.03
CA PRO A 49 17.07 15.16 -5.58
C PRO A 49 15.83 15.71 -4.86
N ALA A 50 15.19 16.76 -5.38
CA ALA A 50 14.00 17.33 -4.74
C ALA A 50 12.79 16.43 -4.95
N LEU A 51 12.61 15.87 -6.15
CA LEU A 51 11.58 14.87 -6.42
C LEU A 51 11.82 13.57 -5.63
N ALA A 52 13.08 13.15 -5.48
CA ALA A 52 13.42 11.99 -4.65
C ALA A 52 13.07 12.22 -3.18
N ALA A 53 13.38 13.40 -2.64
CA ALA A 53 13.02 13.76 -1.27
C ALA A 53 11.49 13.77 -1.05
N GLU A 54 10.72 14.29 -2.01
CA GLU A 54 9.25 14.28 -1.96
C GLU A 54 8.69 12.85 -2.04
N MET A 55 9.26 12.00 -2.90
CA MET A 55 8.92 10.57 -2.96
C MET A 55 9.17 9.89 -1.61
N TRP A 56 10.35 10.07 -1.00
CA TRP A 56 10.67 9.47 0.30
C TRP A 56 9.72 9.96 1.40
N ARG A 57 9.40 11.26 1.42
CA ARG A 57 8.45 11.84 2.39
C ARG A 57 7.05 11.20 2.25
N LEU A 58 6.59 10.98 1.03
CA LEU A 58 5.28 10.37 0.77
C LEU A 58 5.28 8.85 1.00
N LEU A 59 6.38 8.17 0.70
CA LEU A 59 6.58 6.77 1.05
C LEU A 59 6.53 6.58 2.58
N GLU A 60 7.24 7.43 3.33
CA GLU A 60 7.22 7.42 4.80
C GLU A 60 5.82 7.70 5.34
N TRP A 61 5.13 8.70 4.78
CA TRP A 61 3.74 9.00 5.14
C TRP A 61 2.84 7.76 5.01
N VAL A 62 2.96 7.00 3.92
CA VAL A 62 2.13 5.82 3.70
C VAL A 62 2.53 4.67 4.63
N LEU A 63 3.81 4.32 4.66
CA LEU A 63 4.31 3.15 5.40
C LEU A 63 4.19 3.29 6.92
N PHE A 64 4.23 4.52 7.43
CA PHE A 64 4.14 4.80 8.86
C PHE A 64 2.82 5.47 9.22
N LYS A 65 2.58 6.70 8.78
CA LYS A 65 1.44 7.49 9.25
C LYS A 65 0.09 6.86 8.86
N LEU A 66 -0.15 6.62 7.57
CA LEU A 66 -1.39 5.98 7.10
C LEU A 66 -1.53 4.57 7.67
N ASN A 67 -0.43 3.81 7.71
CA ASN A 67 -0.44 2.48 8.28
C ASN A 67 -0.88 2.48 9.76
N ASP A 68 -0.24 3.31 10.57
CA ASP A 68 -0.39 3.32 12.03
C ASP A 68 -1.64 4.09 12.49
N GLU A 69 -2.24 4.92 11.64
CA GLU A 69 -3.50 5.60 11.95
C GLU A 69 -4.72 4.89 11.36
N VAL A 70 -4.55 4.03 10.35
CA VAL A 70 -5.65 3.41 9.59
C VAL A 70 -5.42 1.95 9.28
N THR A 71 -4.49 1.63 8.36
CA THR A 71 -4.48 0.33 7.67
C THR A 71 -4.27 -0.82 8.64
N ARG A 72 -3.34 -0.66 9.58
CA ARG A 72 -3.06 -1.67 10.63
C ARG A 72 -4.30 -1.99 11.45
N TYR A 73 -5.05 -0.98 11.87
CA TYR A 73 -6.25 -1.18 12.71
C TYR A 73 -7.38 -1.84 11.93
N LEU A 74 -7.66 -1.39 10.70
CA LEU A 74 -8.72 -1.99 9.89
C LEU A 74 -8.40 -3.46 9.57
N LEU A 75 -7.15 -3.78 9.23
CA LEU A 75 -6.71 -5.16 8.99
C LEU A 75 -6.77 -6.02 10.27
N GLU A 76 -6.26 -5.54 11.41
CA GLU A 76 -6.29 -6.31 12.65
C GLU A 76 -7.73 -6.58 13.12
N GLU A 77 -8.59 -5.57 13.09
CA GLU A 77 -9.98 -5.69 13.56
C GLU A 77 -10.82 -6.58 12.64
N LYS A 78 -10.66 -6.49 11.31
CA LYS A 78 -11.49 -7.23 10.35
C LYS A 78 -10.93 -8.59 9.94
N ILE A 79 -9.60 -8.75 9.91
CA ILE A 79 -8.94 -9.99 9.50
C ILE A 79 -8.26 -10.64 10.70
N GLY A 80 -7.34 -9.93 11.37
CA GLY A 80 -6.50 -10.49 12.44
C GLY A 80 -7.30 -11.14 13.57
N LYS A 81 -8.31 -10.45 14.12
CA LYS A 81 -9.19 -10.98 15.16
C LYS A 81 -10.03 -12.17 14.68
N ARG A 82 -10.47 -12.16 13.42
CA ARG A 82 -11.25 -13.28 12.85
C ARG A 82 -10.40 -14.53 12.69
N GLU A 83 -9.19 -14.38 12.13
CA GLU A 83 -8.21 -15.47 12.00
C GLU A 83 -7.91 -16.11 13.36
N ARG A 84 -7.66 -15.27 14.39
CA ARG A 84 -7.37 -15.75 15.75
C ARG A 84 -8.60 -16.19 16.54
N LYS A 85 -9.81 -16.10 15.95
CA LYS A 85 -11.11 -16.29 16.62
C LYS A 85 -11.24 -15.47 17.92
N ASN A 86 -10.59 -14.30 17.95
CA ASN A 86 -10.38 -13.48 19.13
C ASN A 86 -11.41 -12.35 19.25
N GLY A 87 -12.69 -12.73 19.29
CA GLY A 87 -13.80 -11.80 19.51
C GLY A 87 -14.24 -11.01 18.28
N ALA A 88 -15.28 -10.19 18.47
CA ALA A 88 -15.84 -9.32 17.43
C ALA A 88 -14.98 -8.05 17.25
N PRO A 89 -15.04 -7.39 16.07
CA PRO A 89 -14.36 -6.12 15.85
C PRO A 89 -14.80 -5.04 16.84
N ASP A 90 -13.86 -4.21 17.28
CA ASP A 90 -14.13 -3.05 18.12
C ASP A 90 -14.63 -1.88 17.25
N THR A 91 -15.91 -1.55 17.43
CA THR A 91 -16.56 -0.49 16.64
C THR A 91 -15.99 0.91 16.89
N GLY A 92 -15.43 1.17 18.08
CA GLY A 92 -14.77 2.43 18.41
C GLY A 92 -13.46 2.59 17.63
N VAL A 93 -12.65 1.53 17.61
CA VAL A 93 -11.40 1.48 16.81
C VAL A 93 -11.70 1.63 15.32
N LEU A 94 -12.68 0.90 14.80
CA LEU A 94 -13.08 1.00 13.39
C LEU A 94 -13.56 2.41 13.03
N ARG A 95 -14.32 3.07 13.91
CA ARG A 95 -14.79 4.45 13.68
C ARG A 95 -13.64 5.44 13.64
N ALA A 96 -12.69 5.34 14.58
CA ALA A 96 -11.51 6.20 14.64
C ALA A 96 -10.63 6.03 13.39
N ALA A 97 -10.34 4.78 13.00
CA ALA A 97 -9.55 4.48 11.81
C ALA A 97 -10.23 5.00 10.52
N LYS A 98 -11.56 4.88 10.41
CA LYS A 98 -12.31 5.43 9.26
C LYS A 98 -12.31 6.96 9.21
N ALA A 99 -12.39 7.63 10.36
CA ALA A 99 -12.28 9.08 10.41
C ALA A 99 -10.87 9.53 9.93
N ASN A 100 -9.81 8.87 10.40
CA ASN A 100 -8.44 9.14 9.96
C ASN A 100 -8.24 8.82 8.46
N LEU A 101 -8.87 7.76 7.95
CA LEU A 101 -8.82 7.43 6.52
C LEU A 101 -9.35 8.58 5.67
N ASN A 102 -10.47 9.20 6.07
CA ASN A 102 -11.03 10.33 5.33
C ASN A 102 -10.04 11.50 5.26
N GLU A 103 -9.36 11.83 6.35
CA GLU A 103 -8.33 12.89 6.38
C GLU A 103 -7.14 12.57 5.46
N HIS A 104 -6.72 11.31 5.42
CA HIS A 104 -5.68 10.88 4.49
C HIS A 104 -6.13 10.96 3.03
N LEU A 105 -7.37 10.58 2.74
CA LEU A 105 -7.90 10.69 1.38
C LEU A 105 -8.01 12.13 0.93
N LEU A 106 -8.44 13.06 1.80
CA LEU A 106 -8.42 14.49 1.48
C LEU A 106 -7.00 14.98 1.12
N TYR A 107 -5.99 14.53 1.87
CA TYR A 107 -4.60 14.91 1.60
C TYR A 107 -4.10 14.37 0.25
N PHE A 108 -4.30 13.08 -0.03
CA PHE A 108 -3.86 12.49 -1.30
C PHE A 108 -4.68 12.99 -2.49
N ASP A 109 -5.98 13.28 -2.30
CA ASP A 109 -6.82 13.87 -3.33
C ASP A 109 -6.34 15.26 -3.70
N TRP A 110 -5.94 16.07 -2.71
CA TRP A 110 -5.33 17.38 -2.94
C TRP A 110 -4.00 17.28 -3.71
N ILE A 111 -3.11 16.35 -3.34
CA ILE A 111 -1.85 16.13 -4.07
C ILE A 111 -2.13 15.74 -5.53
N LEU A 112 -2.98 14.74 -5.73
CA LEU A 112 -3.27 14.15 -7.03
C LEU A 112 -4.18 15.03 -7.89
N GLY A 113 -4.84 16.03 -7.30
CA GLY A 113 -5.60 17.05 -8.03
C GLY A 113 -4.71 17.96 -8.89
N SER A 114 -3.42 18.06 -8.58
CA SER A 114 -2.45 18.86 -9.34
C SER A 114 -1.29 18.06 -9.93
N ARG A 115 -1.19 16.76 -9.61
CA ARG A 115 -0.08 15.89 -10.03
C ARG A 115 -0.59 14.59 -10.64
N THR A 116 0.11 14.07 -11.65
CA THR A 116 -0.23 12.78 -12.26
C THR A 116 0.06 11.61 -11.31
N TRP A 117 1.19 11.69 -10.61
CA TRP A 117 1.69 10.74 -9.61
C TRP A 117 1.99 11.49 -8.31
N THR A 118 2.05 10.76 -7.21
CA THR A 118 2.17 11.32 -5.85
C THR A 118 3.36 12.28 -5.71
N ALA A 119 4.53 11.90 -6.23
CA ALA A 119 5.75 12.70 -6.15
C ALA A 119 5.97 13.66 -7.34
N GLY A 120 5.16 13.61 -8.40
CA GLY A 120 5.35 14.45 -9.59
C GLY A 120 4.72 13.94 -10.88
N SER A 121 5.41 14.13 -12.00
CA SER A 121 4.95 13.73 -13.34
C SER A 121 5.28 12.28 -13.70
N GLU A 122 6.14 11.62 -12.93
CA GLU A 122 6.56 10.23 -13.15
C GLU A 122 6.20 9.34 -11.96
N MET A 123 5.94 8.07 -12.24
CA MET A 123 5.61 7.05 -11.24
C MET A 123 6.85 6.72 -10.42
N SER A 124 6.64 6.51 -9.12
CA SER A 124 7.70 6.30 -8.14
C SER A 124 7.28 5.32 -7.04
N LEU A 125 8.19 5.03 -6.11
CA LEU A 125 7.91 4.10 -5.00
C LEU A 125 6.73 4.54 -4.12
N SER A 126 6.51 5.84 -3.94
CA SER A 126 5.39 6.34 -3.13
C SER A 126 4.03 6.00 -3.75
N ASP A 127 3.95 5.90 -5.08
CA ASP A 127 2.73 5.50 -5.78
C ASP A 127 2.38 4.03 -5.52
N PHE A 128 3.38 3.15 -5.56
CA PHE A 128 3.20 1.73 -5.25
C PHE A 128 2.81 1.52 -3.79
N ALA A 129 3.43 2.26 -2.86
CA ALA A 129 3.06 2.20 -1.45
C ALA A 129 1.60 2.61 -1.25
N LEU A 130 1.21 3.77 -1.79
CA LEU A 130 -0.17 4.25 -1.67
C LEU A 130 -1.14 3.25 -2.28
N ALA A 131 -0.87 2.76 -3.50
CA ALA A 131 -1.75 1.79 -4.16
C ALA A 131 -1.85 0.45 -3.41
N ALA A 132 -0.80 -0.01 -2.75
CA ALA A 132 -0.83 -1.23 -1.92
C ALA A 132 -1.76 -1.06 -0.69
N HIS A 133 -1.68 0.09 -0.02
CA HIS A 133 -2.57 0.41 1.09
C HIS A 133 -4.02 0.57 0.61
N LEU A 134 -4.25 1.32 -0.47
CA LEU A 134 -5.58 1.49 -1.06
C LEU A 134 -6.18 0.15 -1.49
N SER A 135 -5.40 -0.76 -2.06
CA SER A 135 -5.84 -2.12 -2.40
C SER A 135 -6.35 -2.90 -1.20
N SER A 136 -5.60 -2.88 -0.10
CA SER A 136 -5.99 -3.57 1.13
C SER A 136 -7.31 -3.01 1.70
N LEU A 137 -7.48 -1.68 1.64
CA LEU A 137 -8.68 -1.00 2.12
C LEU A 137 -9.89 -1.18 1.19
N ASP A 138 -9.66 -1.19 -0.13
CA ASP A 138 -10.66 -1.44 -1.16
C ASP A 138 -11.17 -2.89 -1.10
N TYR A 139 -10.27 -3.85 -0.86
CA TYR A 139 -10.63 -5.25 -0.60
C TYR A 139 -11.63 -5.34 0.55
N LEU A 140 -11.38 -4.61 1.64
CA LEU A 140 -12.23 -4.58 2.83
C LEU A 140 -13.52 -3.75 2.68
N GLY A 141 -13.69 -3.06 1.55
CA GLY A 141 -14.84 -2.19 1.28
C GLY A 141 -14.89 -0.95 2.18
N ASP A 142 -13.75 -0.44 2.62
CA ASP A 142 -13.66 0.75 3.48
C ASP A 142 -13.46 2.07 2.71
N MET A 143 -13.31 1.99 1.39
CA MET A 143 -13.05 3.13 0.53
C MET A 143 -14.34 3.85 0.13
N ASP A 144 -14.39 5.15 0.35
CA ASP A 144 -15.43 6.05 -0.16
C ASP A 144 -14.93 6.82 -1.39
N TRP A 145 -14.92 6.12 -2.52
CA TRP A 145 -14.40 6.64 -3.79
C TRP A 145 -15.18 7.85 -4.33
N ALA A 146 -16.43 8.07 -3.88
CA ALA A 146 -17.24 9.20 -4.30
C ALA A 146 -16.66 10.54 -3.80
N ASN A 147 -15.96 10.52 -2.67
CA ASN A 147 -15.39 11.70 -2.01
C ASN A 147 -13.88 11.86 -2.24
N ALA A 148 -13.27 11.02 -3.07
CA ALA A 148 -11.82 11.02 -3.33
C ALA A 148 -11.53 10.87 -4.84
N GLY A 149 -12.04 11.79 -5.65
CA GLY A 149 -12.06 11.67 -7.11
C GLY A 149 -10.68 11.58 -7.77
N ALA A 150 -9.75 12.48 -7.42
CA ALA A 150 -8.39 12.45 -7.97
C ALA A 150 -7.61 11.21 -7.48
N THR A 151 -7.83 10.81 -6.23
CA THR A 151 -7.25 9.58 -5.67
C THR A 151 -7.82 8.33 -6.35
N ARG A 152 -9.12 8.29 -6.62
CA ARG A 152 -9.78 7.21 -7.37
C ARG A 152 -9.20 7.09 -8.77
N ASP A 153 -9.07 8.20 -9.49
CA ASP A 153 -8.54 8.20 -10.85
C ASP A 153 -7.06 7.76 -10.87
N PHE A 154 -6.27 8.17 -9.87
CA PHE A 154 -4.92 7.62 -9.64
C PHE A 154 -4.94 6.11 -9.39
N TYR A 155 -5.81 5.65 -8.50
CA TYR A 155 -5.87 4.24 -8.14
C TYR A 155 -6.34 3.39 -9.32
N ALA A 156 -7.28 3.87 -10.14
CA ALA A 156 -7.69 3.21 -11.39
C ALA A 156 -6.51 3.06 -12.37
N ARG A 157 -5.66 4.09 -12.50
CA ARG A 157 -4.41 4.01 -13.29
C ARG A 157 -3.47 2.94 -12.76
N MET A 158 -3.29 2.83 -11.45
CA MET A 158 -2.45 1.81 -10.82
C MET A 158 -3.01 0.40 -11.00
N LYS A 159 -4.32 0.25 -10.73
CA LYS A 159 -5.08 -1.01 -10.79
C LYS A 159 -5.08 -1.64 -12.18
N SER A 160 -5.03 -0.81 -13.22
CA SER A 160 -5.01 -1.25 -14.63
C SER A 160 -3.65 -1.79 -15.09
N ARG A 161 -2.58 -1.67 -14.28
CA ARG A 161 -1.23 -2.08 -14.68
C ARG A 161 -1.05 -3.59 -14.56
N PRO A 162 -0.25 -4.24 -15.45
CA PRO A 162 0.02 -5.68 -15.37
C PRO A 162 0.55 -6.14 -14.00
N ALA A 163 1.38 -5.33 -13.35
CA ALA A 163 1.94 -5.61 -12.01
C ALA A 163 0.87 -5.71 -10.91
N PHE A 164 -0.32 -5.14 -11.13
CA PHE A 164 -1.41 -5.14 -10.15
C PHE A 164 -2.33 -6.36 -10.29
N ARG A 165 -2.32 -7.04 -11.45
CA ARG A 165 -3.21 -8.17 -11.72
C ARG A 165 -3.14 -9.29 -10.68
N PRO A 166 -1.96 -9.70 -10.16
CA PRO A 166 -1.89 -10.70 -9.11
C PRO A 166 -2.66 -10.29 -7.85
N LEU A 167 -2.54 -9.01 -7.44
CA LEU A 167 -3.26 -8.49 -6.26
C LEU A 167 -4.78 -8.59 -6.44
N LEU A 168 -5.30 -8.25 -7.62
CA LEU A 168 -6.74 -8.33 -7.90
C LEU A 168 -7.29 -9.77 -7.94
N ALA A 169 -6.40 -10.74 -8.15
CA ALA A 169 -6.72 -12.16 -8.10
C ALA A 169 -6.68 -12.72 -6.66
N ASP A 170 -6.08 -12.00 -5.70
CA ASP A 170 -5.98 -12.49 -4.33
C ASP A 170 -7.36 -12.68 -3.69
N ARG A 171 -7.50 -13.77 -2.94
CA ARG A 171 -8.70 -14.09 -2.18
C ARG A 171 -8.30 -14.56 -0.80
N LEU A 172 -8.84 -13.88 0.21
CA LEU A 172 -8.71 -14.28 1.61
C LEU A 172 -9.81 -15.30 1.92
N ALA A 173 -9.44 -16.39 2.62
CA ALA A 173 -10.38 -17.44 2.97
C ALA A 173 -11.51 -16.96 3.92
N ILE A 174 -11.21 -15.98 4.78
CA ILE A 174 -12.13 -15.53 5.83
C ILE A 174 -13.07 -14.41 5.40
N ILE A 175 -12.69 -13.62 4.41
CA ILE A 175 -13.48 -12.48 3.97
C ILE A 175 -13.41 -12.33 2.44
N PRO A 176 -14.56 -12.36 1.75
CA PRO A 176 -14.58 -12.10 0.31
C PRO A 176 -14.22 -10.62 0.05
N PRO A 177 -13.64 -10.32 -1.13
CA PRO A 177 -13.38 -8.94 -1.51
C PRO A 177 -14.68 -8.15 -1.69
N SER A 178 -14.59 -6.83 -1.58
CA SER A 178 -15.67 -5.93 -1.98
C SER A 178 -16.06 -6.13 -3.45
N ALA A 179 -17.29 -5.78 -3.81
CA ALA A 179 -17.79 -5.93 -5.19
C ALA A 179 -16.96 -5.14 -6.21
N ASN A 180 -16.37 -4.02 -5.78
CA ASN A 180 -15.58 -3.13 -6.64
C ASN A 180 -14.11 -3.56 -6.73
N TYR A 181 -13.65 -4.50 -5.90
CA TYR A 181 -12.22 -4.80 -5.77
C TYR A 181 -11.57 -5.25 -7.09
N ALA A 182 -12.24 -6.07 -7.90
CA ALA A 182 -11.71 -6.51 -9.20
C ALA A 182 -12.22 -5.67 -10.39
N ASN A 183 -13.17 -4.74 -10.15
CA ASN A 183 -13.69 -3.87 -11.21
C ASN A 183 -12.67 -2.77 -11.52
N LEU A 184 -12.33 -2.57 -12.80
CA LEU A 184 -11.43 -1.48 -13.22
C LEU A 184 -12.17 -0.14 -13.39
N ASP A 185 -13.49 -0.18 -13.57
CA ASP A 185 -14.38 0.98 -13.79
C ASP A 185 -15.22 1.30 -12.54
N PHE A 186 -14.57 1.32 -11.37
CA PHE A 186 -15.22 1.47 -10.05
C PHE A 186 -15.41 2.93 -9.62
#